data_AF-A0A832W2M1-F1
#
_entry.id   AF-A0A832W2M1-F1
#
_cell.length_a   1.000
_cell.length_b   1.000
_cell.length_c   1.000
_cell.angle_alpha   90.00
_cell.angle_beta   90.00
_cell.angle_gamma   90.00
#
_symmetry.space_group_name_H-M   'P 1'
#
loop_
_entity.id
_entity.type
_entity.pdbx_description
1 polymer ?
#
loop_
_entity_poly.entity_id
_entity_poly.type
_entity_poly.pdbx_seq_one_letter_code
_entity_poly.pdbx_strand_id
1 'polypeptide(L)' 'MIMKFKVCPQCGSENIEWIIPQNWSQWSCNNCSYTGLVIEVDKDTQKEIQKEWKETGRIISSKEDEEDDD' A
#
# COMPACT_ATOMS: atom_id res chain seq x y z
N MET A 1 5.85 7.39 21.28
CA MET A 1 6.54 7.14 20.00
C MET A 1 5.55 6.43 19.08
N ILE A 2 5.23 7.01 17.93
CA ILE A 2 4.38 6.36 16.93
C ILE A 2 5.33 5.55 16.04
N MET A 3 5.20 4.22 16.05
CA MET A 3 5.94 3.34 15.14
C MET A 3 5.27 3.38 13.78
N LYS A 4 6.04 3.69 12.73
CA LYS A 4 5.58 3.65 11.34
C LYS A 4 6.12 2.38 10.67
N PHE A 5 5.29 1.76 9.84
CA PHE A 5 5.58 0.53 9.12
C PHE A 5 5.52 0.81 7.62
N LYS A 6 6.48 0.28 6.86
CA LYS A 6 6.45 0.30 5.40
C LYS A 6 5.59 -0.85 4.92
N VAL A 7 4.50 -0.53 4.25
CA VAL A 7 3.52 -1.53 3.82
C VAL A 7 3.14 -1.34 2.36
N CYS A 8 2.65 -2.41 1.76
CA CYS A 8 2.03 -2.39 0.45
C CYS A 8 0.73 -1.56 0.52
N PRO A 9 0.55 -0.54 -0.35
CA PRO A 9 -0.65 0.31 -0.34
C PRO A 9 -1.92 -0.44 -0.75
N GLN A 10 -1.78 -1.66 -1.30
CA GLN A 10 -2.89 -2.44 -1.82
C GLN A 10 -3.47 -3.38 -0.78
N CYS A 11 -2.62 -4.24 -0.20
CA CYS A 11 -3.05 -5.27 0.73
C CYS A 11 -2.60 -5.02 2.17
N GLY A 12 -1.87 -3.94 2.44
CA GLY A 12 -1.35 -3.61 3.77
C GLY A 12 -0.26 -4.56 4.27
N SER A 13 0.32 -5.38 3.39
CA SER A 13 1.37 -6.35 3.74
C SER A 13 2.74 -5.68 3.89
N GLU A 14 3.49 -6.07 4.91
CA GLU A 14 4.90 -5.73 5.10
C GLU A 14 5.83 -6.64 4.29
N ASN A 15 5.28 -7.67 3.63
CA ASN A 15 6.05 -8.59 2.79
C ASN A 15 6.30 -7.94 1.41
N ILE A 16 7.20 -6.96 1.44
CA ILE A 16 7.65 -6.17 0.29
C ILE A 16 9.15 -6.31 0.10
N GLU A 17 9.58 -6.51 -1.15
CA GLU A 17 10.98 -6.67 -1.54
C GLU A 17 11.38 -5.60 -2.55
N TRP A 18 12.61 -5.10 -2.46
CA TRP A 18 13.13 -4.12 -3.41
C TRP A 18 13.64 -4.84 -4.65
N ILE A 19 13.05 -4.56 -5.82
CA ILE A 19 13.19 -5.45 -6.99
C ILE A 19 14.50 -5.23 -7.72
N ILE A 20 14.94 -3.98 -7.97
CA ILE A 20 16.18 -3.71 -8.72
C ILE A 20 16.78 -2.34 -8.35
N PRO A 21 18.10 -2.26 -8.04
CA PRO A 21 18.77 -1.00 -7.66
C PRO A 21 18.85 0.07 -8.75
N GLN A 22 18.68 -0.28 -10.02
CA GLN A 22 18.67 0.68 -11.13
C GLN A 22 17.33 1.42 -11.26
N ASN A 23 16.23 0.80 -10.82
CA ASN A 23 14.94 1.45 -10.72
C ASN A 23 14.74 1.87 -9.26
N TRP A 24 15.19 3.08 -8.92
CA TRP A 24 14.99 3.63 -7.59
C TRP A 24 13.51 3.57 -7.19
N SER A 25 13.27 3.24 -5.92
CA SER A 25 11.94 3.27 -5.31
C SER A 25 10.92 2.23 -5.79
N GLN A 26 11.30 1.19 -6.55
CA GLN A 26 10.38 0.11 -6.95
C GLN A 26 10.39 -1.08 -5.98
N TRP A 27 9.29 -1.29 -5.26
CA TRP A 27 9.06 -2.42 -4.35
C TRP A 27 8.06 -3.40 -4.95
N SER A 28 8.28 -4.70 -4.81
CA SER A 28 7.28 -5.74 -5.07
C SER A 28 6.63 -6.18 -3.78
N CYS A 29 5.33 -6.38 -3.78
CA CYS A 29 4.63 -7.08 -2.71
C CYS A 29 4.46 -8.56 -3.08
N ASN A 30 5.01 -9.44 -2.24
CA ASN A 30 4.90 -10.89 -2.40
C ASN A 30 3.51 -11.46 -2.08
N ASN A 31 2.59 -10.63 -1.57
CA ASN A 31 1.26 -11.06 -1.16
C ASN A 31 0.19 -10.79 -2.24
N CYS A 32 0.27 -9.67 -2.95
CA CYS A 32 -0.72 -9.27 -3.94
C CYS A 32 -0.12 -8.93 -5.32
N SER A 33 1.16 -9.24 -5.53
CA SER A 33 1.90 -8.97 -6.77
C SER A 33 1.98 -7.49 -7.18
N TYR A 34 1.64 -6.57 -6.28
CA TYR A 34 1.77 -5.13 -6.53
C TYR A 34 3.23 -4.75 -6.68
N THR A 35 3.57 -3.99 -7.73
CA THR A 35 4.93 -3.46 -7.92
C THR A 35 4.85 -1.94 -8.06
N GLY A 36 5.51 -1.21 -7.17
CA GLY A 36 5.46 0.25 -7.14
C GLY A 36 6.01 0.85 -5.85
N LEU A 37 5.46 2.01 -5.48
CA LEU A 37 5.85 2.73 -4.27
C LEU A 37 5.18 2.11 -3.03
N VAL A 38 5.83 2.24 -1.88
CA VAL A 38 5.30 1.78 -0.59
C VAL A 38 4.97 2.97 0.29
N ILE A 39 4.01 2.80 1.19
CA ILE A 39 3.57 3.84 2.11
C ILE A 39 4.04 3.54 3.54
N GLU A 40 4.24 4.60 4.32
CA GLU A 40 4.58 4.51 5.74
C GLU A 40 3.38 4.90 6.60
N VAL A 41 2.80 3.92 7.28
CA VAL A 41 1.58 4.10 8.08
C VAL A 41 1.77 3.57 9.50
N ASP A 42 0.95 4.03 10.43
CA ASP A 42 0.85 3.42 11.75
C ASP A 42 0.10 2.08 11.71
N LYS A 43 0.16 1.38 12.85
CA LYS A 43 -0.40 0.03 12.98
C LYS A 43 -1.92 -0.01 12.82
N ASP A 44 -2.62 1.07 13.15
CA ASP A 44 -4.08 1.12 13.06
C ASP A 44 -4.51 1.30 11.61
N THR A 45 -3.88 2.23 10.87
CA THR A 45 -4.08 2.37 9.42
C THR A 45 -3.68 1.10 8.65
N GLN A 46 -2.58 0.43 9.03
CA GLN A 46 -2.20 -0.85 8.41
C GLN A 46 -3.32 -1.89 8.50
N LYS A 47 -3.93 -2.03 9.68
CA LYS A 47 -5.02 -2.99 9.90
C LYS A 47 -6.26 -2.65 9.10
N GLU A 48 -6.56 -1.36 8.95
CA GLU A 48 -7.68 -0.89 8.13
C GLU A 48 -7.49 -1.31 6.67
N ILE A 49 -6.31 -1.06 6.08
CA ILE A 49 -5.97 -1.47 4.71
C ILE A 49 -6.07 -3.00 4.55
N GLN A 50 -5.53 -3.77 5.51
CA GLN A 50 -5.62 -5.23 5.47
C GLN A 50 -7.05 -5.75 5.57
N LYS A 51 -7.90 -5.08 6.35
CA LYS A 51 -9.30 -5.45 6.53
C LYS A 51 -10.09 -5.14 5.25
N GLU A 52 -9.94 -3.94 4.70
CA GLU A 52 -10.59 -3.53 3.46
C GLU A 52 -10.22 -4.44 2.29
N TRP A 53 -8.93 -4.79 2.16
CA TRP A 53 -8.45 -5.76 1.17
C TRP A 53 -9.10 -7.14 1.32
N LYS A 54 -9.29 -7.63 2.54
CA LYS A 54 -9.95 -8.93 2.80
C LYS A 54 -11.45 -8.89 2.48
N GLU A 55 -12.11 -7.77 2.72
CA GLU A 55 -13.56 -7.62 2.52
C GLU A 55 -13.93 -7.37 1.06
N THR A 56 -13.13 -6.60 0.33
CA THR A 56 -13.45 -6.21 -1.06
C THR A 56 -12.58 -6.87 -2.12
N GLY A 57 -11.38 -7.32 -1.78
CA GLY A 57 -10.39 -7.81 -2.77
C GLY A 57 -9.99 -6.76 -3.81
N ARG A 58 -10.34 -5.48 -3.60
CA ARG A 58 -10.09 -4.40 -4.56
C ARG A 58 -8.82 -3.65 -4.21
N ILE A 59 -8.12 -3.32 -5.29
CA ILE A 59 -6.96 -2.45 -5.37
C ILE A 59 -7.41 -1.04 -4.96
N ILE A 60 -7.05 -0.61 -3.74
CA ILE A 60 -7.20 0.80 -3.32
C ILE A 60 -6.03 1.56 -3.95
N SER A 61 -6.09 1.76 -5.27
CA SER A 61 -5.21 2.71 -5.93
C SER A 61 -6.03 3.96 -6.11
N SER A 62 -5.68 4.99 -5.34
CA SER A 62 -6.22 6.33 -5.44
C SER A 62 -7.68 6.45 -5.01
N LYS A 63 -7.88 7.05 -3.83
CA LYS A 63 -9.04 7.89 -3.60
C LYS A 63 -8.87 9.03 -4.61
N GLU A 64 -9.46 8.91 -5.79
CA GLU A 64 -9.60 10.05 -6.70
C GLU A 64 -10.43 11.08 -5.92
N ASP A 65 -9.82 12.22 -5.65
CA ASP A 65 -10.49 13.41 -5.16
C ASP A 65 -11.73 13.65 -6.03
N GLU A 66 -12.91 13.56 -5.41
CA GLU A 66 -14.12 14.18 -5.94
C GLU A 66 -13.87 15.69 -5.95
N GLU A 67 -13.40 16.24 -7.08
CA GLU A 67 -13.59 17.66 -7.40
C GLU A 67 -14.73 17.79 -8.42
N ASP A 68 -15.86 18.19 -7.86
CA ASP A 68 -17.02 18.84 -8.45
C ASP A 68 -16.57 20.03 -9.33
N ASP A 69 -16.91 20.03 -10.63
CA ASP A 69 -16.88 21.24 -11.46
C ASP A 69 -18.09 21.23 -12.42
N ASP A 70 -19.07 22.04 -12.02
CA ASP A 70 -20.28 22.62 -12.66
C ASP A 70 -20.59 22.28 -14.14
#